data_AF-A0A2E9VWT7-F1
#
_entry.id   AF-A0A2E9VWT7-F1
#
_cell.length_a   1.000
_cell.length_b   1.000
_cell.length_c   1.000
_cell.angle_alpha   90.00
_cell.angle_beta   90.00
_cell.angle_gamma   90.00
#
_symmetry.space_group_name_H-M   'P 1'
#
loop_
_entity.id
_entity.type
_entity.pdbx_description
1 polymer ?
#
loop_
_entity_poly.entity_id
_entity_poly.type
_entity_poly.pdbx_seq_one_letter_code
_entity_poly.pdbx_strand_id
1 'polypeptide(L)'
;MLLFAQAKPLTPASLFGIILFVLAVAFLIGIPIAAVILRASLKWFASLDVGFGHAYWVIFLMAIISNVHHILFRLAFYGSLPERGEPDFSGLYGFPIIFCLQSLLIGAQFELSFLRACLVQLGTFLVVLLITIVVMAVFFIFALVVL
;
A
#
# COMPACT_ATOMS: atom_id res chain seq x y z
N MET A 1 29.42 31.02 10.16
CA MET A 1 29.38 29.65 10.74
C MET A 1 28.80 29.75 12.15
N LEU A 2 27.53 29.39 12.32
CA LEU A 2 26.87 29.02 13.59
C LEU A 2 25.42 28.62 13.22
N LEU A 3 25.30 27.56 12.42
CA LEU A 3 24.03 26.91 12.03
C LEU A 3 23.95 25.54 12.70
N PHE A 4 24.25 25.48 14.00
CA PHE A 4 23.85 24.35 14.84
C PHE A 4 22.65 24.83 15.65
N ALA A 5 21.52 25.00 14.96
CA ALA A 5 20.22 24.98 15.63
C ALA A 5 20.15 23.61 16.33
N GLN A 6 20.29 23.61 17.66
CA GLN A 6 20.16 22.42 18.48
C GLN A 6 18.77 21.83 18.20
N ALA A 7 18.72 20.74 17.42
CA ALA A 7 17.51 19.95 17.28
C ALA A 7 17.16 19.45 18.68
N LYS A 8 16.08 20.00 19.26
CA LYS A 8 15.55 19.57 20.55
C LYS A 8 15.37 18.04 20.47
N PRO A 9 15.88 17.24 21.42
CA PRO A 9 15.81 15.79 21.32
C PRO A 9 14.33 15.39 21.16
N LEU A 10 14.03 14.68 20.07
CA LEU A 10 12.71 14.15 19.79
C LEU A 10 12.31 13.23 20.96
N THR A 11 11.36 13.67 21.77
CA THR A 11 10.81 12.83 22.83
C THR A 11 10.01 11.69 22.20
N PRO A 12 9.93 10.51 22.84
CA PRO A 12 9.12 9.39 22.34
C PRO A 12 7.67 9.80 22.04
N ALA A 13 7.10 10.73 22.82
CA ALA A 13 5.76 11.28 22.60
C ALA A 13 5.66 12.11 21.31
N SER A 14 6.68 12.93 21.00
CA SER A 14 6.72 13.69 19.75
C SER A 14 6.92 12.79 18.52
N LEU A 15 7.77 11.77 18.64
CA LEU A 15 7.95 10.73 17.62
C LEU A 15 6.64 9.98 17.36
N PHE A 16 5.94 9.57 18.42
CA PHE A 16 4.64 8.92 18.33
C PHE A 16 3.60 9.82 17.67
N GLY A 17 3.53 11.10 18.06
CA GLY A 17 2.63 12.09 17.45
C GLY A 17 2.89 12.30 15.97
N ILE A 18 4.16 12.38 15.56
CA ILE A 18 4.55 12.49 14.13
C ILE A 18 4.15 11.24 13.36
N ILE A 19 4.41 10.04 13.90
CA ILE A 19 4.02 8.77 13.27
C ILE A 19 2.50 8.71 13.10
N LEU A 20 1.73 9.03 14.14
CA LEU A 20 0.27 9.08 14.07
C LEU A 20 -0.22 10.11 13.07
N PHE A 21 0.42 11.28 12.98
CA PHE A 21 0.06 12.31 12.02
C PHE A 21 0.35 11.88 10.58
N VAL A 22 1.52 11.31 10.31
CA VAL A 22 1.88 10.78 8.98
C VAL A 22 0.95 9.64 8.58
N LEU A 23 0.66 8.72 9.50
CA LEU A 23 -0.32 7.67 9.27
C LEU A 23 -1.70 8.28 9.00
N ALA A 24 -2.17 9.21 9.83
CA ALA A 24 -3.46 9.85 9.65
C ALA A 24 -3.59 10.54 8.30
N VAL A 25 -2.57 11.29 7.85
CA VAL A 25 -2.55 11.94 6.53
C VAL A 25 -2.53 10.91 5.40
N ALA A 26 -1.69 9.87 5.52
CA ALA A 26 -1.63 8.79 4.53
C ALA A 26 -2.97 8.03 4.44
N PHE A 27 -3.64 7.81 5.57
CA PHE A 27 -4.96 7.18 5.64
C PHE A 27 -6.07 8.11 5.11
N LEU A 28 -6.04 9.40 5.46
CA LEU A 28 -7.06 10.39 5.04
C LEU A 28 -7.07 10.64 3.54
N ILE A 29 -5.91 10.59 2.90
CA ILE A 29 -5.78 10.94 1.48
C ILE A 29 -5.65 9.67 0.63
N GLY A 30 -4.85 8.71 1.07
CA GLY A 30 -4.56 7.49 0.30
C GLY A 30 -5.75 6.56 0.18
N ILE A 31 -6.53 6.33 1.25
CA ILE A 31 -7.68 5.41 1.20
C ILE A 31 -8.79 5.93 0.29
N PRO A 32 -9.22 7.20 0.35
CA PRO A 32 -10.24 7.71 -0.57
C PRO A 32 -9.83 7.59 -2.04
N ILE A 33 -8.58 7.90 -2.38
CA ILE A 33 -8.07 7.76 -3.75
C ILE A 33 -8.11 6.29 -4.18
N ALA A 34 -7.61 5.39 -3.34
CA ALA A 34 -7.64 3.96 -3.63
C ALA A 34 -9.08 3.41 -3.74
N ALA A 35 -10.04 3.94 -2.98
CA ALA A 35 -11.45 3.60 -3.10
C ALA A 35 -12.05 4.05 -4.43
N VAL A 36 -11.70 5.25 -4.92
CA VAL A 36 -12.10 5.72 -6.27
C VAL A 36 -11.51 4.80 -7.35
N ILE A 37 -10.24 4.43 -7.23
CA ILE A 37 -9.58 3.53 -8.18
C ILE A 37 -10.25 2.16 -8.17
N LEU A 38 -10.54 1.59 -7.00
CA LEU A 38 -11.22 0.30 -6.89
C LEU A 38 -12.60 0.33 -7.56
N ARG A 39 -13.38 1.40 -7.36
CA ARG A 39 -14.68 1.57 -8.05
C ARG A 39 -14.52 1.64 -9.57
N ALA A 40 -13.54 2.38 -10.05
CA ALA A 40 -13.26 2.45 -11.49
C ALA A 40 -12.87 1.07 -12.04
N SER A 41 -12.02 0.33 -11.33
CA SER A 41 -11.64 -1.04 -11.68
C SER A 41 -12.84 -2.00 -11.68
N LEU A 42 -13.71 -1.95 -10.67
CA LEU A 42 -14.92 -2.76 -10.60
C LEU A 42 -15.89 -2.44 -11.76
N LYS A 43 -16.01 -1.16 -12.11
CA LYS A 43 -16.82 -0.74 -13.26
C LYS A 43 -16.24 -1.23 -14.58
N TRP A 44 -14.93 -1.14 -14.78
CA TRP A 44 -14.29 -1.56 -16.04
C TRP A 44 -14.21 -3.08 -16.21
N PHE A 45 -13.83 -3.82 -15.18
CA PHE A 45 -13.54 -5.25 -15.29
C PHE A 45 -14.72 -6.15 -14.89
N ALA A 46 -15.66 -5.65 -14.09
CA ALA A 46 -16.82 -6.40 -13.62
C ALA A 46 -18.18 -5.77 -13.96
N SER A 47 -18.21 -4.59 -14.60
CA SER A 47 -19.45 -3.84 -14.89
C SER A 47 -20.29 -3.57 -13.65
N LEU A 48 -19.64 -3.48 -12.48
CA LEU A 48 -20.28 -3.31 -11.18
C LEU A 48 -20.14 -1.85 -10.73
N ASP A 49 -21.25 -1.17 -10.47
CA ASP A 49 -21.24 0.16 -9.85
C ASP A 49 -21.44 0.02 -8.35
N VAL A 50 -20.41 0.37 -7.59
CA VAL A 50 -20.36 0.20 -6.14
C VAL A 50 -20.40 1.56 -5.46
N GLY A 51 -21.17 1.67 -4.38
CA GLY A 51 -21.19 2.85 -3.54
C GLY A 51 -19.82 3.16 -2.91
N PHE A 52 -19.48 4.45 -2.80
CA PHE A 52 -18.18 4.87 -2.25
C PHE A 52 -17.90 4.33 -0.84
N GLY A 53 -18.90 4.31 0.04
CA GLY A 53 -18.73 3.78 1.41
C GLY A 53 -18.33 2.31 1.45
N HIS A 54 -18.89 1.49 0.55
CA HIS A 54 -18.55 0.07 0.51
C HIS A 54 -17.15 -0.17 -0.09
N ALA A 55 -16.82 0.51 -1.19
CA ALA A 55 -15.46 0.45 -1.76
C ALA A 55 -14.39 0.98 -0.79
N TYR A 56 -14.70 2.03 -0.02
CA TYR A 56 -13.85 2.57 1.03
C TYR A 56 -13.57 1.52 2.12
N TRP A 57 -14.62 0.85 2.60
CA TRP A 57 -14.50 -0.22 3.58
C TRP A 57 -13.64 -1.38 3.08
N VAL A 58 -13.85 -1.83 1.84
CA VAL A 58 -13.05 -2.89 1.24
C VAL A 58 -11.57 -2.49 1.16
N ILE A 59 -11.25 -1.29 0.67
CA ILE A 59 -9.86 -0.79 0.64
C ILE A 59 -9.25 -0.67 2.03
N PHE A 60 -10.02 -0.23 3.03
CA PHE A 60 -9.55 -0.17 4.40
C PHE A 60 -9.18 -1.56 4.93
N LEU A 61 -10.03 -2.57 4.72
CA LEU A 61 -9.73 -3.97 5.07
C LEU A 61 -8.50 -4.49 4.31
N MET A 62 -8.41 -4.22 3.00
CA MET A 62 -7.27 -4.59 2.17
C MET A 62 -5.97 -3.99 2.71
N ALA A 63 -5.99 -2.72 3.12
CA ALA A 63 -4.84 -2.03 3.70
C ALA A 63 -4.40 -2.67 5.03
N ILE A 64 -5.33 -3.03 5.90
CA ILE A 64 -5.02 -3.75 7.14
C ILE A 64 -4.38 -5.10 6.82
N ILE A 65 -5.02 -5.90 5.96
CA ILE A 65 -4.51 -7.21 5.55
C ILE A 65 -3.11 -7.09 4.96
N SER A 66 -2.89 -6.10 4.08
CA SER A 66 -1.58 -5.86 3.48
C SER A 66 -0.52 -5.50 4.51
N ASN A 67 -0.85 -4.68 5.51
CA ASN A 67 0.08 -4.31 6.58
C ASN A 67 0.41 -5.50 7.48
N VAL A 68 -0.60 -6.26 7.91
CA VAL A 68 -0.40 -7.48 8.71
C VAL A 68 0.46 -8.49 7.94
N HIS A 69 0.18 -8.70 6.65
CA HIS A 69 1.00 -9.58 5.83
C HIS A 69 2.43 -9.08 5.70
N HIS A 70 2.65 -7.78 5.48
CA HIS A 70 3.99 -7.24 5.36
C HIS A 70 4.79 -7.37 6.67
N ILE A 71 4.12 -7.23 7.83
CA ILE A 71 4.72 -7.50 9.14
C ILE A 71 5.06 -8.98 9.29
N LEU A 72 4.11 -9.88 9.02
CA LEU A 72 4.34 -11.33 9.10
C LEU A 72 5.43 -11.77 8.14
N PHE A 73 5.47 -11.19 6.94
CA PHE A 73 6.47 -11.48 5.93
C PHE A 73 7.86 -11.00 6.37
N ARG A 74 7.96 -9.80 6.92
CA ARG A 74 9.21 -9.30 7.51
C ARG A 74 9.64 -10.16 8.70
N LEU A 75 8.72 -10.55 9.58
CA LEU A 75 9.04 -11.42 10.72
C LEU A 75 9.52 -12.81 10.26
N ALA A 76 8.87 -13.38 9.24
CA ALA A 76 9.31 -14.62 8.60
C ALA A 76 10.69 -14.44 7.95
N PHE A 77 10.94 -13.32 7.26
CA PHE A 77 12.22 -13.01 6.63
C PHE A 77 13.34 -12.79 7.66
N TYR A 78 13.07 -12.08 8.76
CA TYR A 78 14.02 -11.92 9.86
C TYR A 78 14.29 -13.25 10.59
N GLY A 79 13.31 -14.16 10.63
CA GLY A 79 13.48 -15.52 11.13
C GLY A 79 14.13 -16.49 10.14
N SER A 80 14.10 -16.19 8.83
CA SER A 80 14.66 -17.01 7.75
C SER A 80 16.02 -16.53 7.25
N LEU A 81 16.47 -15.34 7.66
CA LEU A 81 17.79 -14.79 7.32
C LEU A 81 18.86 -15.88 7.53
N PRO A 82 19.41 -16.45 6.45
CA PRO A 82 20.44 -17.45 6.59
C PRO A 82 21.67 -16.77 7.18
N GLU A 83 22.23 -17.33 8.26
CA GLU A 83 23.51 -16.86 8.84
C GLU A 83 24.68 -16.90 7.83
N ARG A 84 24.46 -17.45 6.63
CA ARG A 84 25.45 -17.64 5.58
C ARG A 84 24.84 -17.39 4.21
N GLY A 85 25.20 -16.25 3.61
CA GLY A 85 25.50 -16.04 2.17
C GLY A 85 24.58 -16.54 1.06
N GLU A 86 23.46 -17.22 1.33
CA GLU A 86 22.56 -17.72 0.31
C GLU A 86 21.49 -16.68 -0.04
N PRO A 87 21.14 -16.54 -1.34
CA PRO A 87 20.07 -15.64 -1.76
C PRO A 87 18.74 -16.14 -1.19
N ASP A 88 18.16 -15.39 -0.26
CA ASP A 88 16.87 -15.71 0.34
C ASP A 88 15.74 -15.36 -0.67
N PHE A 89 15.27 -16.38 -1.39
CA PHE A 89 14.17 -16.26 -2.37
C PHE A 89 12.79 -16.18 -1.72
N SER A 90 12.68 -16.24 -0.39
CA SER A 90 11.39 -16.19 0.32
C SER A 90 10.53 -15.01 -0.14
N GLY A 91 11.14 -13.83 -0.31
CA GLY A 91 10.50 -12.59 -0.82
C GLY A 91 9.73 -12.72 -2.14
N LEU A 92 10.16 -13.59 -3.05
CA LEU A 92 9.47 -13.82 -4.33
C LEU A 92 8.15 -14.60 -4.18
N TYR A 93 8.02 -15.43 -3.13
CA TYR A 93 6.81 -16.20 -2.86
C TYR A 93 5.75 -15.41 -2.06
N GLY A 94 6.15 -14.33 -1.37
CA GLY A 94 5.23 -13.48 -0.63
C GLY A 94 4.27 -12.67 -1.48
N PHE A 95 4.75 -12.18 -2.63
CA PHE A 95 3.98 -11.30 -3.50
C PHE A 95 2.74 -11.99 -4.12
N PRO A 96 2.83 -13.22 -4.67
CA PRO A 96 1.65 -13.95 -5.16
C PRO A 96 0.62 -14.24 -4.07
N ILE A 97 1.05 -14.59 -2.86
CA ILE A 97 0.14 -14.92 -1.75
C ILE A 97 -0.67 -13.69 -1.34
N ILE A 98 -0.01 -12.54 -1.19
CA ILE A 98 -0.67 -11.27 -0.88
C ILE A 98 -1.67 -10.92 -1.98
N PHE A 99 -1.27 -11.03 -3.24
CA PHE A 99 -2.15 -10.71 -4.37
C PHE A 99 -3.38 -11.62 -4.43
N CYS A 100 -3.22 -12.92 -4.21
CA CYS A 100 -4.30 -13.89 -4.18
C CYS A 100 -5.29 -13.63 -3.04
N LEU A 101 -4.80 -13.32 -1.83
CA LEU A 101 -5.66 -13.09 -0.67
C LEU A 101 -6.51 -11.83 -0.84
N GLN A 102 -5.93 -10.76 -1.39
CA GLN A 102 -6.64 -9.52 -1.70
C GLN A 102 -7.69 -9.73 -2.79
N SER A 103 -7.37 -10.54 -3.80
CA SER A 103 -8.31 -10.92 -4.86
C SER A 103 -9.46 -11.78 -4.32
N LEU A 104 -9.19 -12.71 -3.38
CA LEU A 104 -10.23 -13.48 -2.70
C LEU A 104 -11.15 -12.59 -1.87
N LEU A 105 -10.61 -11.59 -1.16
CA LEU A 105 -11.42 -10.63 -0.42
C LEU A 105 -12.35 -9.85 -1.35
N ILE A 106 -11.84 -9.31 -2.47
CA ILE A 106 -12.65 -8.61 -3.47
C ILE A 106 -13.74 -9.55 -4.01
N GLY A 107 -13.38 -10.79 -4.35
CA GLY A 107 -14.32 -11.81 -4.82
C GLY A 107 -15.45 -12.08 -3.82
N ALA A 108 -15.09 -12.22 -2.54
CA ALA A 108 -16.04 -12.46 -1.45
C ALA A 108 -16.94 -11.26 -1.15
N GLN A 109 -16.43 -10.03 -1.25
CA GLN A 109 -17.21 -8.82 -0.94
C GLN A 109 -18.17 -8.43 -2.07
N PHE A 110 -17.82 -8.72 -3.33
CA PHE A 110 -18.60 -8.30 -4.50
C PHE A 110 -19.23 -9.47 -5.28
N GLU A 111 -19.20 -10.68 -4.72
CA GLU A 111 -19.73 -11.90 -5.34
C GLU A 111 -19.15 -12.16 -6.76
N LEU A 112 -17.87 -11.85 -6.94
CA LEU A 112 -17.18 -11.99 -8.23
C LEU A 112 -16.48 -13.35 -8.34
N SER A 113 -16.42 -13.88 -9.57
CA SER A 113 -15.53 -15.01 -9.86
C SER A 113 -14.08 -14.62 -9.59
N PHE A 114 -13.27 -15.59 -9.15
CA PHE A 114 -11.86 -15.35 -8.80
C PHE A 114 -11.07 -14.66 -9.91
N LEU A 115 -11.28 -15.07 -11.17
CA LEU A 115 -10.64 -14.44 -12.34
C LEU A 115 -10.98 -12.95 -12.45
N ARG A 116 -12.24 -12.57 -12.28
CA ARG A 116 -12.66 -11.16 -12.34
C ARG A 116 -12.11 -10.37 -11.15
N ALA A 117 -12.11 -10.96 -9.97
CA ALA A 117 -11.53 -10.32 -8.79
C ALA A 117 -10.02 -10.08 -8.95
N CYS A 118 -9.29 -11.03 -9.55
CA CYS A 118 -7.88 -10.85 -9.92
C CYS A 118 -7.68 -9.72 -10.93
N LEU A 119 -8.54 -9.61 -11.95
CA LEU A 119 -8.46 -8.51 -12.94
C LEU A 119 -8.72 -7.15 -12.29
N VAL A 120 -9.71 -7.06 -11.39
CA VAL A 120 -10.00 -5.84 -10.61
C VAL A 120 -8.81 -5.47 -9.73
N GLN A 121 -8.21 -6.44 -9.03
CA GLN A 121 -7.04 -6.23 -8.21
C GLN A 121 -5.83 -5.78 -9.04
N LEU A 122 -5.61 -6.40 -10.20
CA LEU A 122 -4.53 -6.05 -11.11
C LEU A 122 -4.72 -4.64 -11.68
N GLY A 123 -5.92 -4.29 -12.10
CA GLY A 123 -6.25 -2.94 -12.57
C GLY A 123 -6.01 -1.89 -11.49
N THR A 124 -6.45 -2.17 -10.26
CA THR A 124 -6.23 -1.28 -9.11
C THR A 124 -4.73 -1.11 -8.83
N PHE A 125 -3.97 -2.20 -8.83
CA PHE A 125 -2.53 -2.18 -8.64
C PHE A 125 -1.80 -1.38 -9.72
N LEU A 126 -2.12 -1.59 -11.01
CA LEU A 126 -1.48 -0.89 -12.12
C LEU A 126 -1.72 0.62 -12.08
N VAL A 127 -2.95 1.04 -11.76
CA VAL A 127 -3.28 2.48 -11.63
C VAL A 127 -2.54 3.10 -10.46
N VAL A 128 -2.50 2.43 -9.30
CA VAL A 128 -1.74 2.90 -8.13
C VAL A 128 -0.24 2.98 -8.43
N LEU A 129 0.31 1.98 -9.13
CA LEU A 129 1.72 1.95 -9.54
C LEU A 129 2.04 3.11 -10.48
N LEU A 130 1.19 3.36 -11.48
CA LEU A 130 1.34 4.49 -12.41
C LEU A 130 1.33 5.82 -11.67
N ILE A 131 0.36 6.05 -10.78
CA ILE A 131 0.30 7.26 -9.95
C ILE A 131 1.58 7.42 -9.13
N THR A 132 2.06 6.33 -8.53
CA THR A 132 3.29 6.34 -7.72
C THR A 132 4.51 6.71 -8.56
N ILE A 133 4.65 6.16 -9.77
CA ILE A 133 5.74 6.49 -10.71
C ILE A 133 5.69 7.97 -11.09
N VAL A 134 4.50 8.49 -11.44
CA VAL A 134 4.33 9.91 -11.82
C VAL A 134 4.68 10.83 -10.65
N VAL A 135 4.19 10.54 -9.45
CA VAL A 135 4.49 11.32 -8.25
C VAL A 135 6.00 11.31 -7.97
N MET A 136 6.64 10.15 -8.00
CA MET A 136 8.10 10.04 -7.80
C MET A 136 8.89 10.80 -8.86
N ALA A 137 8.47 10.74 -10.13
CA ALA A 137 9.12 11.46 -11.23
C ALA A 137 9.02 12.99 -11.03
N VAL A 138 7.85 13.49 -10.62
CA VAL A 138 7.65 14.92 -10.31
C VAL A 138 8.57 15.35 -9.17
N PHE A 139 8.60 14.59 -8.06
CA PHE A 139 9.51 14.89 -6.95
C PHE A 139 10.98 14.90 -7.37
N PHE A 140 11.39 13.96 -8.22
CA PHE A 140 12.76 13.88 -8.72
C PHE A 140 13.14 15.08 -9.59
N ILE A 141 12.25 15.49 -10.52
CA ILE A 141 12.47 16.68 -11.36
C ILE A 141 12.57 17.93 -10.49
N PHE A 142 11.67 18.11 -9.52
CA PHE A 142 11.75 19.24 -8.60
C PHE A 142 13.03 19.25 -7.78
N ALA A 143 13.47 18.10 -7.25
CA ALA A 143 14.72 17.99 -6.53
C ALA A 143 15.92 18.36 -7.42
N LEU A 144 15.95 17.90 -8.67
CA LEU A 144 17.00 18.25 -9.64
C LEU A 144 17.02 19.73 -10.05
N VAL A 145 15.88 20.42 -10.01
CA VAL A 145 15.80 21.86 -10.33
C VAL A 145 16.19 22.74 -9.14
N VAL A 146 15.97 22.26 -7.92
CA VAL A 146 16.24 23.02 -6.68
C VAL A 146 17.68 22.81 -6.17
N LEU A 147 18.33 21.69 -6.50
CA LEU A 147 19.75 21.40 -6.22
C LEU A 147 20.67 21.97 -7.30
#